data_AF-A0A414L4V7-F1
#
_entry.id   AF-A0A414L4V7-F1
#
_cell.length_a   1.000
_cell.length_b   1.000
_cell.length_c   1.000
_cell.angle_alpha   90.00
_cell.angle_beta   90.00
_cell.angle_gamma   90.00
#
_symmetry.space_group_name_H-M   'P 1'
#
loop_
_entity.id
_entity.type
_entity.pdbx_description
1 polymer ?
#
loop_
_entity_poly.entity_id
_entity_poly.type
_entity_poly.pdbx_seq_one_letter_code
_entity_poly.pdbx_strand_id
1 'polypeptide(L)'
;MLNEHQLRLLCHMFKFIELYRNGIFRYSDLVNGLESVLDAGDFQNESFVREWYAYWLPLEILNATQGDNTTVKDADVYLHDMESFLKTFFHSEEDILNCLDDLKL
;
A
#
# COMPACT_ATOMS: atom_id res chain seq x y z
N MET A 1 6.83 -8.68 -14.65
CA MET A 1 5.73 -9.52 -14.11
C MET A 1 6.15 -9.89 -12.70
N LEU A 2 5.30 -9.65 -11.71
CA LEU A 2 5.58 -9.95 -10.31
C LEU A 2 5.38 -11.45 -10.05
N ASN A 3 6.16 -12.02 -9.14
CA ASN A 3 5.96 -13.40 -8.71
C ASN A 3 4.88 -13.50 -7.61
N GLU A 4 4.48 -14.72 -7.26
CA GLU A 4 3.43 -14.97 -6.26
C GLU A 4 3.75 -14.39 -4.87
N HIS A 5 5.03 -14.41 -4.46
CA HIS A 5 5.45 -13.80 -3.20
C HIS A 5 5.31 -12.28 -3.23
N GLN A 6 5.74 -11.63 -4.31
CA GLN A 6 5.60 -10.20 -4.53
C GLN A 6 4.12 -9.78 -4.59
N LEU A 7 3.25 -10.57 -5.23
CA LEU A 7 1.82 -10.31 -5.25
C LEU A 7 1.20 -10.39 -3.85
N ARG A 8 1.57 -11.42 -3.05
CA ARG A 8 1.16 -11.50 -1.63
C ARG A 8 1.58 -10.27 -0.83
N LEU A 9 2.81 -9.81 -1.05
CA LEU A 9 3.33 -8.59 -0.43
C LEU A 9 2.48 -7.36 -0.81
N LEU A 10 2.07 -7.21 -2.07
CA LEU A 10 1.13 -6.14 -2.45
C LEU A 10 -0.22 -6.25 -1.73
N CYS A 11 -0.69 -7.46 -1.40
CA CYS A 11 -1.91 -7.62 -0.60
C CYS A 11 -1.76 -7.12 0.84
N HIS A 12 -0.56 -7.21 1.43
CA HIS A 12 -0.29 -6.58 2.71
C HIS A 12 -0.43 -5.05 2.63
N MET A 13 -0.04 -4.43 1.51
CA MET A 13 -0.23 -2.99 1.31
C MET A 13 -1.71 -2.61 1.34
N PHE A 14 -2.59 -3.35 0.66
CA PHE A 14 -4.04 -3.12 0.75
C PHE A 14 -4.56 -3.26 2.18
N LYS A 15 -4.09 -4.28 2.91
CA LYS A 15 -4.46 -4.48 4.32
C LYS A 15 -4.04 -3.30 5.19
N PHE A 16 -2.86 -2.73 4.99
CA PHE A 16 -2.43 -1.54 5.74
C PHE A 16 -3.31 -0.32 5.45
N ILE A 17 -3.68 -0.11 4.19
CA ILE A 17 -4.61 0.97 3.78
C ILE A 17 -5.97 0.79 4.45
N GLU A 18 -6.50 -0.43 4.47
CA GLU A 18 -7.76 -0.75 5.13
C GLU A 18 -7.69 -0.54 6.65
N LEU A 19 -6.63 -1.02 7.31
CA LEU A 19 -6.44 -0.86 8.75
C LEU A 19 -6.34 0.61 9.16
N TYR A 20 -5.69 1.45 8.34
CA TYR A 20 -5.65 2.89 8.55
C TYR A 20 -7.03 3.54 8.37
N ARG A 21 -7.73 3.23 7.28
CA ARG A 21 -9.09 3.75 7.03
C ARG A 21 -10.08 3.40 8.15
N ASN A 22 -9.92 2.23 8.77
CA ASN A 22 -10.72 1.77 9.90
C ASN A 22 -10.25 2.33 11.27
N GLY A 23 -9.22 3.17 11.29
CA GLY A 23 -8.68 3.78 12.51
C GLY A 23 -7.95 2.80 13.43
N ILE A 24 -7.60 1.61 12.93
CA ILE A 24 -6.81 0.62 13.68
C ILE A 24 -5.33 1.01 13.66
N PHE A 25 -4.84 1.46 12.51
CA PHE A 25 -3.47 1.94 12.32
C PHE A 25 -3.40 3.46 12.39
N ARG A 26 -2.30 3.98 12.96
CA ARG A 26 -1.96 5.39 12.81
C ARG A 26 -1.40 5.64 11.42
N TYR A 27 -1.28 6.91 11.04
CA TYR A 27 -0.76 7.26 9.73
C TYR A 27 0.70 6.82 9.53
N SER A 28 1.53 6.94 10.57
CA SER A 28 2.91 6.44 10.51
C SER A 28 2.98 4.92 10.35
N ASP A 29 2.08 4.15 10.98
CA ASP A 29 2.00 2.69 10.82
C ASP A 29 1.70 2.29 9.37
N LEU A 30 0.79 3.03 8.70
CA LEU A 30 0.50 2.85 7.28
C LEU A 30 1.74 3.10 6.41
N VAL A 31 2.38 4.25 6.57
CA VAL A 31 3.51 4.66 5.72
C VAL A 31 4.69 3.70 5.88
N ASN A 32 5.04 3.36 7.13
CA ASN A 32 6.08 2.38 7.44
C ASN A 32 5.72 0.99 6.91
N GLY A 33 4.44 0.59 6.99
CA GLY A 33 3.95 -0.67 6.45
C GLY A 33 4.13 -0.75 4.93
N LEU A 34 3.76 0.31 4.20
CA LEU A 34 3.94 0.38 2.75
C LEU A 34 5.42 0.28 2.36
N GLU A 35 6.29 1.04 3.02
CA GLU A 35 7.74 1.02 2.80
C GLU A 35 8.35 -0.36 3.09
N SER A 36 7.99 -0.97 4.22
CA SER A 36 8.50 -2.29 4.62
C SER A 36 8.19 -3.38 3.61
N VAL A 37 7.06 -3.28 2.90
CA VAL A 37 6.70 -4.24 1.84
C VAL A 37 7.60 -4.07 0.62
N LEU A 38 7.95 -2.83 0.25
CA LEU A 38 8.87 -2.57 -0.85
C LEU A 38 10.25 -3.19 -0.54
N ASP A 39 10.75 -2.97 0.67
CA ASP A 39 12.01 -3.53 1.14
C ASP A 39 11.98 -5.07 1.17
N ALA A 40 10.89 -5.65 1.65
CA ALA A 40 10.74 -7.10 1.75
C ALA A 40 10.60 -7.80 0.39
N GLY A 41 10.04 -7.11 -0.62
CA GLY A 41 9.68 -7.72 -1.90
C GLY A 41 10.80 -7.84 -2.93
N ASP A 42 11.98 -7.29 -2.62
CA ASP A 42 13.16 -7.32 -3.47
C ASP A 42 12.81 -7.04 -4.95
N PHE A 43 12.05 -5.96 -5.17
CA PHE A 43 11.47 -5.67 -6.47
C PHE A 43 12.55 -5.20 -7.47
N GLN A 44 12.98 -6.12 -8.33
CA GLN A 44 14.01 -5.84 -9.35
C GLN A 44 13.50 -5.04 -10.56
N ASN A 45 12.19 -4.80 -10.66
CA ASN A 45 11.63 -4.06 -11.79
C ASN A 45 11.70 -2.55 -11.53
N GLU A 46 12.66 -1.87 -12.17
CA GLU A 46 12.88 -0.43 -11.99
C GLU A 46 11.65 0.44 -12.34
N SER A 47 10.84 0.04 -13.33
CA SER A 47 9.63 0.81 -13.69
C SER A 47 8.60 0.75 -12.57
N PHE A 48 8.36 -0.44 -12.02
CA PHE A 48 7.49 -0.64 -10.87
C PHE A 48 7.96 0.18 -9.68
N VAL A 49 9.25 0.09 -9.33
CA VAL A 49 9.82 0.80 -8.18
C VAL A 49 9.65 2.32 -8.37
N ARG A 50 9.93 2.84 -9.56
CA ARG A 50 9.75 4.26 -9.88
C ARG A 50 8.30 4.70 -9.75
N GLU A 51 7.36 3.92 -10.30
CA GLU A 51 5.93 4.24 -10.21
C GLU A 51 5.42 4.16 -8.78
N TRP A 52 5.84 3.15 -8.01
CA TRP A 52 5.55 3.02 -6.59
C TRP A 52 5.97 4.27 -5.82
N TYR A 53 7.20 4.76 -6.01
CA TYR A 53 7.66 5.98 -5.34
C TYR A 53 6.86 7.22 -5.73
N ALA A 54 6.31 7.27 -6.95
CA ALA A 54 5.45 8.39 -7.37
C ALA A 54 4.13 8.44 -6.58
N TYR A 55 3.56 7.29 -6.23
CA TYR A 55 2.34 7.19 -5.43
C TYR A 55 2.59 7.24 -3.92
N TRP A 56 3.73 6.73 -3.45
CA TRP A 56 4.08 6.71 -2.03
C TRP A 56 4.62 8.06 -1.53
N LEU A 57 5.39 8.79 -2.35
CA LEU A 57 6.02 10.05 -1.93
C LEU A 57 5.02 11.09 -1.37
N PRO A 58 3.83 11.32 -1.95
CA PRO A 58 2.83 12.20 -1.34
C PRO A 58 2.41 11.76 0.07
N LEU A 59 2.32 10.44 0.32
CA LEU A 59 2.00 9.91 1.64
C LEU A 59 3.15 10.16 2.62
N GLU A 60 4.39 9.96 2.18
CA GLU A 60 5.57 10.24 3.00
C GLU A 60 5.69 11.73 3.35
N ILE A 61 5.44 12.62 2.38
CA ILE A 61 5.41 14.07 2.62
C ILE A 61 4.32 14.42 3.64
N LEU A 62 3.14 13.82 3.53
CA LEU A 62 2.06 14.04 4.49
C LEU A 62 2.47 13.56 5.90
N ASN A 63 3.17 12.44 5.99
CA ASN A 63 3.70 11.90 7.24
C ASN A 63 4.75 12.81 7.86
N ALA A 64 5.68 13.32 7.05
CA ALA A 64 6.73 14.22 7.50
C ALA A 64 6.18 15.58 7.97
N THR A 65 5.05 16.03 7.41
CA THR A 65 4.46 17.34 7.72
C THR A 65 3.45 17.31 8.85
N GLN A 66 2.68 16.22 8.98
CA GLN A 66 1.58 16.12 9.95
C GLN A 66 1.71 14.92 10.90
N GLY A 67 2.43 13.88 10.50
CA GLY A 67 2.61 12.64 11.25
C GLY A 67 1.27 11.97 11.59
N ASP A 68 1.15 11.47 12.82
CA ASP A 68 -0.06 10.81 13.31
C ASP A 68 -1.28 11.75 13.45
N ASN A 69 -1.15 13.06 13.18
CA ASN A 69 -2.30 13.97 13.12
C ASN A 69 -3.03 13.92 11.77
N THR A 70 -2.49 13.24 10.75
CA THR A 70 -3.12 13.09 9.44
C THR A 70 -4.44 12.33 9.54
N THR A 71 -5.52 12.96 9.08
CA THR A 71 -6.84 12.31 9.03
C THR A 71 -7.01 11.48 7.77
N VAL A 72 -7.93 10.51 7.81
CA VAL A 72 -8.27 9.70 6.63
C VAL A 72 -8.63 10.59 5.44
N LYS A 73 -9.35 11.69 5.68
CA LYS A 73 -9.74 12.65 4.64
C LYS A 73 -8.53 13.33 3.99
N ASP A 74 -7.49 13.64 4.76
CA ASP A 74 -6.28 14.28 4.25
C ASP A 74 -5.51 13.34 3.32
N ALA A 75 -5.50 12.04 3.65
CA ALA A 75 -4.79 11.01 2.89
C ALA A 75 -5.61 10.39 1.75
N ASP A 76 -6.94 10.56 1.73
CA ASP A 76 -7.86 9.73 0.93
C ASP A 76 -7.53 9.71 -0.56
N VAL A 77 -7.21 10.87 -1.15
CA VAL A 77 -6.88 10.96 -2.58
C VAL A 77 -5.59 10.18 -2.91
N TYR A 78 -4.56 10.29 -2.06
CA TYR A 78 -3.30 9.59 -2.26
C TYR A 78 -3.44 8.08 -2.04
N LEU A 79 -4.27 7.68 -1.08
CA LEU A 79 -4.59 6.28 -0.84
C LEU A 79 -5.38 5.68 -2.00
N HIS A 80 -6.34 6.43 -2.55
CA HIS A 80 -7.08 6.01 -3.74
C HIS A 80 -6.17 5.81 -4.96
N ASP A 81 -5.25 6.74 -5.19
CA ASP A 81 -4.29 6.66 -6.30
C ASP A 81 -3.34 5.46 -6.12
N MET A 82 -2.83 5.27 -4.90
CA MET A 82 -1.99 4.12 -4.55
C MET A 82 -2.72 2.78 -4.76
N GLU A 83 -3.96 2.66 -4.28
CA GLU A 83 -4.76 1.45 -4.49
C GLU A 83 -5.02 1.19 -5.97
N SER A 84 -5.35 2.24 -6.73
CA SER A 84 -5.59 2.13 -8.16
C SER A 84 -4.36 1.63 -8.91
N PHE A 85 -3.18 2.11 -8.54
CA PHE A 85 -1.91 1.59 -9.05
C PHE A 85 -1.70 0.11 -8.68
N LEU A 86 -1.84 -0.25 -7.41
CA LEU A 86 -1.65 -1.63 -6.94
C LEU A 86 -2.60 -2.61 -7.64
N LYS A 87 -3.85 -2.20 -7.91
CA LYS A 87 -4.84 -3.02 -8.61
C LYS A 87 -4.41 -3.41 -10.03
N THR A 88 -3.52 -2.64 -10.67
CA THR A 88 -3.05 -2.97 -12.03
C THR A 88 -2.24 -4.27 -12.11
N PHE A 89 -1.78 -4.80 -10.96
CA PHE A 89 -1.02 -6.04 -10.89
C PHE A 89 -1.87 -7.29 -10.66
N PHE A 90 -3.18 -7.14 -10.46
CA PHE A 90 -4.13 -8.23 -10.25
C PHE A 90 -5.01 -8.42 -11.49
N HIS A 91 -5.42 -9.65 -11.79
CA HIS A 91 -6.23 -9.93 -12.99
C HIS A 91 -7.72 -9.63 -12.74
N SER A 92 -8.16 -9.70 -11.48
CA SER A 92 -9.55 -9.43 -11.09
C SER A 92 -9.67 -8.90 -9.67
N GLU A 93 -10.83 -8.33 -9.33
CA GLU A 93 -11.16 -8.01 -7.93
C GLU A 93 -11.27 -9.27 -7.05
N GLU A 94 -11.64 -10.42 -7.64
CA GLU A 94 -11.68 -11.71 -6.95
C GLU A 94 -10.29 -12.14 -6.50
N ASP A 95 -9.24 -11.90 -7.30
CA ASP A 95 -7.85 -12.20 -6.91
C ASP A 95 -7.43 -11.39 -5.68
N ILE A 96 -7.86 -10.13 -5.61
CA ILE A 96 -7.56 -9.25 -4.47
C ILE A 96 -8.29 -9.76 -3.23
N LEU A 97 -9.58 -10.10 -3.36
CA LEU A 97 -10.38 -10.63 -2.24
C LEU A 97 -9.79 -11.94 -1.72
N ASN A 98 -9.47 -12.88 -2.59
CA ASN A 98 -8.84 -14.15 -2.21
C ASN A 98 -7.51 -13.90 -1.49
N CYS A 99 -6.70 -12.97 -2.01
CA CYS A 99 -5.43 -12.64 -1.38
C CYS A 99 -5.58 -11.97 -0.02
N LEU A 100 -6.62 -11.15 0.19
CA LEU A 100 -6.93 -10.56 1.50
C LEU A 100 -7.49 -11.59 2.48
N ASP A 101 -8.28 -12.56 2.00
CA ASP A 101 -8.79 -13.66 2.82
C ASP A 101 -7.66 -14.55 3.34
N ASP A 102 -6.63 -14.83 2.53
CA ASP A 102 -5.43 -15.56 2.96
C ASP A 102 -4.63 -14.84 4.07
N LEU A 103 -4.84 -13.53 4.25
CA LEU A 103 -4.21 -12.72 5.29
C LEU A 103 -5.02 -12.63 6.58
N LYS A 104 -6.22 -13.23 6.63
CA LYS A 104 -7.02 -13.35 7.86
C LYS A 104 -6.49 -14.54 8.66
N LEU A 105 -5.74 -14.24 9.72
CA LEU A 105 -5.44 -15.19 10.80
C LEU A 105 -6.70 -15.48 11.62
#